data_AF-A0A955URB3-F1
#
_entry.id   AF-A0A955URB3-F1
#
_cell.length_a   1.000
_cell.length_b   1.000
_cell.length_c   1.000
_cell.angle_alpha   90.00
_cell.angle_beta   90.00
_cell.angle_gamma   90.00
#
_symmetry.space_group_name_H-M   'P 1'
#
loop_
_entity.id
_entity.type
_entity.pdbx_description
1 polymer ?
#
loop_
_entity_poly.entity_id
_entity_poly.type
_entity_poly.pdbx_seq_one_letter_code
_entity_poly.pdbx_strand_id
1 'polypeptide(L)' 'IDETTLQQIAQRSGGRYFHATDESGLREVVEEIGRLERSEVSEIRYLEYEHHFAPFVAAALAALALAALLQASWLRRLPA' A
#
# COMPACT_ATOMS: atom_id res chain seq x y z
N ILE A 1 6.61 -45.51 5.16
CA ILE A 1 6.80 -44.30 4.33
C ILE A 1 8.29 -44.24 4.02
N ASP A 2 8.69 -44.04 2.76
CA ASP A 2 10.07 -44.24 2.31
C ASP A 2 10.93 -42.97 2.54
N GLU A 3 11.68 -42.95 3.65
CA GLU A 3 12.52 -41.81 4.07
C GLU A 3 13.61 -41.48 3.05
N THR A 4 14.13 -42.50 2.37
CA THR A 4 15.14 -42.38 1.32
C THR A 4 14.69 -41.48 0.18
N THR A 5 13.42 -41.58 -0.25
CA THR A 5 12.88 -40.74 -1.31
C THR A 5 12.78 -39.27 -0.88
N LEU A 6 12.36 -39.02 0.36
CA LEU A 6 12.22 -37.65 0.89
C LEU A 6 13.58 -36.97 1.08
N GLN A 7 14.60 -37.72 1.48
CA GLN A 7 15.96 -37.21 1.65
C GLN A 7 16.59 -36.83 0.29
N GLN A 8 16.32 -37.60 -0.76
CA GLN A 8 16.77 -37.28 -2.13
C GLN A 8 16.11 -36.01 -2.69
N ILE A 9 14.82 -35.79 -2.40
CA ILE A 9 14.10 -34.59 -2.83
C ILE A 9 14.70 -33.35 -2.15
N ALA A 10 14.98 -33.42 -0.85
CA ALA A 10 15.61 -32.33 -0.10
C ALA A 10 17.00 -31.98 -0.65
N GLN A 11 17.84 -32.99 -0.94
CA GLN A 11 19.16 -32.77 -1.55
C GLN A 11 19.07 -32.10 -2.93
N ARG A 12 18.11 -32.48 -3.77
CA ARG A 12 17.95 -31.90 -5.12
C ARG A 12 17.44 -30.47 -5.09
N SER A 13 16.60 -30.11 -4.13
CA SER A 13 16.01 -28.77 -4.02
C SER A 13 16.84 -27.80 -3.18
N GLY A 14 17.92 -28.27 -2.55
CA GLY A 14 18.66 -27.50 -1.55
C GLY A 14 17.90 -27.33 -0.23
N GLY A 15 16.79 -28.06 -0.05
CA GLY A 15 16.03 -28.12 1.19
C GLY A 15 16.64 -29.05 2.23
N ARG A 16 16.15 -28.99 3.47
CA ARG A 16 16.55 -29.90 4.55
C ARG A 16 15.44 -30.92 4.81
N TYR A 17 15.81 -32.19 4.92
CA TYR A 17 14.91 -33.25 5.35
C TYR A 17 14.91 -33.31 6.88
N PHE A 18 13.72 -33.25 7.49
CA PHE A 18 13.54 -33.41 8.92
C PHE A 18 12.65 -34.61 9.18
N HIS A 19 13.13 -35.57 9.97
CA HIS A 19 12.34 -36.69 10.42
C HIS A 19 11.33 -36.20 11.48
N ALA A 20 10.10 -36.72 11.49
CA ALA A 20 8.99 -36.21 12.32
C ALA A 20 9.17 -36.31 13.85
N THR A 21 10.36 -36.67 14.35
CA THR A 21 10.77 -36.55 15.75
C THR A 21 11.64 -35.32 16.04
N ASP A 22 12.13 -34.60 15.03
CA ASP A 22 12.97 -33.42 15.18
C ASP A 22 12.15 -32.13 15.03
N GLU A 23 11.22 -31.93 15.96
CA GLU A 23 10.44 -30.70 16.09
C GLU A 23 11.34 -29.49 16.44
N SER A 24 12.51 -29.76 17.04
CA SER A 24 13.53 -28.77 17.41
C SER A 24 14.14 -28.07 16.20
N GLY A 25 14.60 -28.82 15.21
CA GLY A 25 15.26 -28.26 14.03
C GLY A 25 14.32 -27.39 13.19
N LEU A 26 13.04 -27.77 13.08
CA LEU A 26 12.03 -26.95 12.39
C LEU A 26 11.79 -25.63 13.11
N ARG A 27 11.73 -25.65 14.46
CA ARG A 27 11.47 -24.46 15.28
C ARG A 27 12.63 -23.46 15.20
N GLU A 28 13.88 -23.94 15.18
CA GLU A 28 15.08 -23.11 15.02
C GLU A 28 15.13 -22.42 13.64
N VAL A 29 14.79 -23.16 12.57
CA VAL A 29 14.73 -22.59 11.21
C VAL A 29 13.62 -21.55 11.08
N VAL A 30 12.45 -21.81 11.67
CA VAL A 30 11.32 -20.87 11.66
C VAL A 30 11.65 -19.61 12.46
N GLU A 31 12.35 -19.73 13.59
CA GLU A 31 12.83 -18.56 14.36
C GLU A 31 13.90 -17.75 13.60
N GLU A 32 14.80 -18.41 12.87
CA GLU A 32 15.79 -17.75 12.04
C GLU A 32 15.15 -16.97 10.89
N ILE A 33 14.17 -17.57 10.20
CA ILE A 33 13.39 -16.91 9.14
C ILE A 33 12.60 -15.73 9.71
N GLY A 34 11.90 -15.90 10.84
CA GLY A 34 11.14 -14.82 11.47
C GLY A 34 11.99 -13.63 11.91
N ARG A 35 13.29 -13.85 12.16
CA ARG A 35 14.25 -12.79 12.47
C ARG A 35 14.66 -11.98 11.24
N LEU A 36 14.71 -12.63 10.07
CA LEU A 36 15.05 -12.01 8.79
C LEU A 36 13.85 -11.26 8.18
N GLU A 37 12.62 -11.77 8.34
CA GLU A 37 11.40 -11.06 7.94
C GLU A 37 11.17 -9.76 8.73
N ARG A 38 11.70 -9.67 9.95
CA ARG A 38 11.56 -8.49 10.82
C ARG A 38 12.55 -7.36 10.48
N SER A 39 13.36 -7.50 9.44
CA SER A 39 13.88 -6.32 8.75
C SER A 39 12.72 -5.72 7.95
N GLU A 40 11.78 -5.08 8.65
CA GLU A 40 10.99 -4.00 8.07
C GLU A 40 12.03 -2.99 7.56
N VAL A 41 12.30 -3.06 6.26
CA VAL A 41 12.94 -1.97 5.55
C VAL A 41 11.99 -0.80 5.74
N SER A 42 12.27 0.00 6.77
CA SER A 42 11.66 1.30 7.02
C SER A 42 12.13 2.23 5.90
N GLU A 43 11.62 1.98 4.70
CA GLU A 43 11.75 2.90 3.61
C GLU A 43 10.91 4.11 4.01
N ILE A 44 11.59 5.21 4.32
CA ILE A 44 10.98 6.49 4.62
C ILE A 44 10.22 6.91 3.36
N ARG A 45 8.95 6.51 3.26
CA ARG A 45 8.09 6.90 2.15
C ARG A 45 7.70 8.35 2.35
N TYR A 46 8.42 9.24 1.69
CA TYR A 46 8.00 10.61 1.47
C TYR A 46 6.78 10.57 0.55
N LEU A 47 5.58 10.61 1.14
CA LEU A 47 4.34 10.78 0.40
C LEU A 47 4.30 12.22 -0.10
N GLU A 48 4.60 12.42 -1.38
CA GLU A 48 4.46 13.70 -2.05
C GLU A 48 2.98 13.93 -2.35
N TYR A 49 2.29 14.69 -1.48
CA TYR A 49 0.89 15.03 -1.66
C TYR A 49 0.75 16.16 -2.67
N GLU A 50 0.37 15.85 -3.91
CA GLU A 50 -0.03 16.89 -4.87
C GLU A 50 -1.48 17.33 -4.61
N HIS A 51 -1.66 18.62 -4.34
CA HIS A 51 -2.96 19.23 -4.11
C HIS A 51 -3.58 19.78 -5.41
N HIS A 52 -4.34 18.96 -6.14
CA HIS A 52 -5.03 19.38 -7.37
C HIS A 52 -6.36 20.12 -7.14
N PHE A 53 -6.77 20.42 -5.91
CA PHE A 53 -8.08 21.05 -5.64
C PHE A 53 -8.10 22.57 -5.91
N ALA A 54 -6.93 23.22 -5.95
CA ALA A 54 -6.78 24.66 -6.15
C ALA A 54 -7.49 25.20 -7.42
N PRO A 55 -7.36 24.60 -8.62
CA PRO A 55 -8.08 25.06 -9.81
C PRO A 55 -9.60 24.95 -9.68
N PHE A 56 -10.12 23.93 -8.99
CA PHE A 56 -11.56 23.77 -8.77
C PHE A 56 -12.12 24.83 -7.83
N VAL A 57 -11.39 25.17 -6.77
CA VAL A 57 -11.76 26.27 -5.86
C VAL A 57 -11.75 27.61 -6.60
N ALA A 58 -10.72 27.86 -7.41
CA ALA A 58 -10.64 29.08 -8.22
C ALA A 58 -11.81 29.19 -9.21
N ALA A 59 -12.18 28.09 -9.89
CA ALA A 59 -13.33 28.05 -10.79
C ALA A 59 -14.66 28.32 -10.06
N ALA A 60 -14.85 27.75 -8.86
CA ALA A 60 -16.04 27.98 -8.05
C ALA A 60 -16.16 29.44 -7.60
N LEU A 61 -15.05 30.05 -7.17
CA LEU A 61 -15.02 31.47 -6.80
C LEU A 61 -15.32 32.39 -8.00
N ALA A 62 -14.76 32.07 -9.18
CA ALA A 62 -15.03 32.81 -10.40
C ALA A 62 -16.51 32.72 -10.82
N ALA A 63 -17.12 31.54 -10.73
CA ALA A 63 -18.54 31.34 -11.02
C ALA A 63 -19.44 32.12 -10.05
N LEU A 64 -19.11 32.14 -8.76
CA LEU A 64 -19.80 32.93 -7.74
C LEU A 64 -19.70 34.44 -8.02
N ALA A 65 -18.51 34.93 -8.34
CA ALA A 65 -18.29 36.33 -8.69
C ALA A 65 -19.10 36.73 -9.94
N LEU A 66 -19.10 35.88 -10.97
CA LEU A 66 -19.88 36.09 -12.17
C LEU A 66 -21.39 36.11 -11.88
N ALA A 67 -21.89 35.18 -11.06
CA ALA A 67 -23.28 35.15 -10.64
C ALA A 67 -23.67 36.44 -9.88
N ALA A 68 -22.83 36.89 -8.95
CA ALA A 68 -23.06 38.13 -8.21
C ALA A 68 -23.08 39.36 -9.13
N LEU A 69 -22.17 39.43 -10.11
CA LEU A 69 -22.14 40.51 -11.11
C LEU A 69 -23.40 40.49 -12.00
N LEU A 70 -23.85 39.31 -12.44
CA LEU A 70 -25.06 39.15 -13.24
C LEU A 70 -26.32 39.54 -12.45
N GLN A 71 -26.41 39.15 -11.18
CA GLN A 71 -27.48 39.59 -10.28
C GLN A 71 -27.46 41.10 -10.05
N ALA A 72 -26.28 41.70 -9.89
CA ALA A 72 -26.13 43.13 -9.68
C ALA A 72 -26.44 43.97 -10.93
N SER A 73 -26.12 43.47 -12.13
CA SER A 73 -26.21 44.23 -13.39
C SER A 73 -27.47 43.95 -14.21
N TRP A 74 -27.94 42.70 -14.24
CA TRP A 74 -28.98 42.23 -15.16
C TRP A 74 -30.30 41.96 -14.43
N LEU A 75 -30.27 41.31 -13.26
CA LEU A 75 -31.47 40.92 -12.52
C LEU A 75 -32.17 42.09 -11.79
N ARG A 76 -31.50 43.23 -11.60
CA ARG A 76 -32.15 44.47 -11.10
C ARG A 76 -32.94 45.24 -12.17
N ARG A 77 -32.77 44.89 -13.46
CA ARG A 77 -33.41 45.61 -14.59
C ARG A 77 -34.59 44.89 -15.23
N LEU A 78 -34.90 43.67 -14.80
CA LEU A 78 -36.15 42.98 -15.14
C LEU A 78 -37.08 43.06 -13.91
N PRO A 79 -37.91 44.11 -13.79
CA PRO A 79 -39.12 44.00 -13.00
C PRO A 79 -40.02 42.93 -13.65
N ALA A 80 -40.56 42.04 -12.82
CA ALA A 80 -41.69 41.18 -13.19
C ALA A 80 -42.89 42.02 -13.65
#